data_AF-A0A3C0ASH9-F1
#
_entry.id   AF-A0A3C0ASH9-F1
#
_cell.length_a   1.000
_cell.length_b   1.000
_cell.length_c   1.000
_cell.angle_alpha   90.00
_cell.angle_beta   90.00
_cell.angle_gamma   90.00
#
_symmetry.space_group_name_H-M   'P 1'
#
loop_
_entity.id
_entity.type
_entity.pdbx_description
1 polymer ?
#
loop_
_entity_poly.entity_id
_entity_poly.type
_entity_poly.pdbx_seq_one_letter_code
_entity_poly.pdbx_strand_id
1 'polypeptide(L)'
;PASGWGWLLLLAGLGLVLLLSFRTIWKDSVQLSLFWRCWLVALRLGVLFALIAIVFNPHERTQKMSFRPSRVAVLVDTSLSMRHPNQLAATNASSPASRNGASRMEAVEKLLADSPLIKDLQKNHQVSIYSFDKTLVGPLHVFQKQNATADTAKPTSEEQARIPDQPDWNTLLQPQGLETRLGELLGQLMREINGSTLSGIIIATDGASNAGTDLLSANEAAKDSKVRLIPLGVGSPVPPANIQISKIIAPTDVQFGDGFEITAIVQAVGMPGKNITIELLRKAPGEADPTVVETRDVLLPTEDSLPLDIKFE
;
A
#
# COMPACT_ATOMS: atom_id res chain seq x y z
N PRO A 1 28.82 -30.67 -22.76
CA PRO A 1 29.89 -29.92 -23.49
C PRO A 1 29.25 -28.73 -24.23
N ALA A 2 29.82 -27.53 -24.11
CA ALA A 2 29.21 -26.31 -24.65
C ALA A 2 29.54 -26.07 -26.15
N SER A 3 30.38 -26.90 -26.77
CA SER A 3 30.74 -26.83 -28.18
C SER A 3 30.30 -28.10 -28.92
N GLY A 4 29.77 -27.95 -30.14
CA GLY A 4 29.32 -29.08 -30.98
C GLY A 4 30.42 -30.12 -31.26
N TRP A 5 31.69 -29.68 -31.30
CA TRP A 5 32.86 -30.55 -31.41
C TRP A 5 33.06 -31.46 -30.19
N GLY A 6 32.72 -30.99 -28.99
CA GLY A 6 32.79 -31.81 -27.77
C GLY A 6 31.76 -32.93 -27.75
N TRP A 7 30.59 -32.72 -28.36
CA TRP A 7 29.58 -33.77 -28.55
C TRP A 7 30.02 -34.80 -29.59
N LEU A 8 30.60 -34.35 -30.71
CA LEU A 8 31.13 -35.23 -31.75
C LEU A 8 32.23 -36.16 -31.23
N LEU A 9 33.19 -35.65 -30.45
CA LEU A 9 34.26 -36.45 -29.85
C LEU A 9 33.74 -37.46 -28.83
N LEU A 10 32.77 -37.08 -28.00
CA LEU A 10 32.15 -38.00 -27.04
C LEU A 10 31.37 -39.12 -27.75
N LEU A 11 30.57 -38.79 -28.76
CA LEU A 11 29.84 -39.79 -29.55
C LEU A 11 30.79 -40.70 -30.33
N ALA A 12 31.87 -40.18 -30.89
CA ALA A 12 32.90 -40.97 -31.57
C ALA A 12 33.63 -41.91 -30.59
N GLY A 13 34.02 -41.42 -29.41
CA GLY A 13 34.62 -42.25 -28.36
C GLY A 13 33.68 -43.35 -27.86
N LEU A 14 32.40 -43.03 -27.69
CA LEU A 14 31.38 -43.99 -27.32
C LEU A 14 31.19 -45.09 -28.39
N GLY A 15 31.09 -44.69 -29.65
CA GLY A 15 30.99 -45.61 -30.78
C GLY A 15 32.20 -46.53 -30.90
N LEU A 16 33.41 -46.00 -30.65
CA LEU A 16 34.64 -46.78 -30.63
C LEU A 16 34.63 -47.86 -29.51
N VAL A 17 34.20 -47.51 -28.30
CA VAL A 17 34.12 -48.46 -27.17
C VAL A 17 33.09 -49.56 -27.45
N LEU A 18 31.93 -49.21 -28.01
CA LEU A 18 30.91 -50.18 -28.42
C LEU A 18 31.43 -51.13 -29.51
N LEU A 19 32.10 -50.59 -30.53
CA LEU A 19 32.64 -51.36 -31.65
C LEU A 19 33.78 -52.28 -31.21
N LEU A 20 34.70 -51.78 -30.37
CA LEU A 20 35.77 -52.59 -29.80
C LEU A 20 35.22 -53.70 -28.90
N SER A 21 34.26 -53.39 -28.02
CA SER A 21 33.60 -54.37 -27.15
C SER A 21 32.93 -55.47 -27.97
N PHE A 22 32.13 -55.10 -28.99
CA PHE A 22 31.50 -56.04 -29.91
C PHE A 22 32.54 -56.91 -30.62
N ARG A 23 33.62 -56.31 -31.13
CA ARG A 23 34.67 -57.01 -31.89
C ARG A 23 35.47 -57.97 -31.02
N THR A 24 35.80 -57.60 -29.79
CA THR A 24 36.49 -58.50 -28.83
C THR A 24 35.59 -59.67 -28.46
N ILE A 25 34.31 -59.42 -28.19
CA ILE A 25 33.37 -60.48 -27.81
C ILE A 25 33.12 -61.41 -28.99
N TRP A 26 32.94 -60.87 -30.19
CA TRP A 26 32.73 -61.66 -31.40
C TRP A 26 33.93 -62.58 -31.69
N LYS A 27 35.16 -62.17 -31.34
CA LYS A 27 36.35 -63.00 -31.49
C LYS A 27 36.51 -64.04 -30.37
N ASP A 28 36.18 -63.70 -29.13
CA ASP A 28 36.31 -64.64 -27.99
C ASP A 28 35.24 -65.73 -27.99
N SER A 29 34.04 -65.42 -28.49
CA SER A 29 32.89 -66.34 -28.44
C SER A 29 32.76 -67.27 -29.66
N VAL A 30 33.85 -67.46 -30.42
CA VAL A 30 33.88 -68.32 -31.62
C VAL A 30 33.63 -69.80 -31.29
N GLN A 31 33.91 -70.24 -30.07
CA GLN A 31 33.72 -71.63 -29.62
C GLN A 31 32.30 -71.92 -29.07
N LEU A 32 31.43 -70.91 -28.97
CA LEU A 32 30.07 -71.04 -28.42
C LEU A 32 29.03 -71.12 -29.54
N SER A 33 27.90 -71.80 -29.29
CA SER A 33 26.80 -71.84 -30.25
C SER A 33 26.21 -70.46 -30.51
N LEU A 34 25.72 -70.22 -31.74
CA LEU A 34 25.23 -68.90 -32.20
C LEU A 34 24.21 -68.27 -31.24
N PHE A 35 23.35 -69.10 -30.61
CA PHE A 35 22.33 -68.62 -29.69
C PHE A 35 22.93 -67.97 -28.42
N TRP A 36 23.85 -68.65 -27.76
CA TRP A 36 24.50 -68.14 -26.54
C TRP A 36 25.39 -66.95 -26.81
N ARG A 37 26.02 -66.92 -27.99
CA ARG A 37 26.80 -65.79 -28.46
C ARG A 37 25.95 -64.53 -28.61
N CYS A 38 24.82 -64.61 -29.31
CA CYS A 38 23.91 -63.48 -29.45
C CYS A 38 23.34 -63.04 -28.09
N TRP A 39 22.99 -63.99 -27.22
CA TRP A 39 22.44 -63.69 -25.90
C TRP A 39 23.43 -62.95 -24.99
N LEU A 40 24.67 -63.43 -24.87
CA LEU A 40 25.71 -62.81 -24.04
C LEU A 40 26.15 -61.44 -24.58
N VAL A 41 26.23 -61.29 -25.91
CA VAL A 41 26.50 -59.99 -26.55
C VAL A 41 25.38 -59.01 -26.24
N ALA A 42 24.11 -59.40 -26.38
CA ALA A 42 22.97 -58.55 -26.11
C ALA A 42 22.94 -58.07 -24.65
N LEU A 43 23.17 -58.97 -23.68
CA LEU A 43 23.19 -58.62 -22.26
C LEU A 43 24.29 -57.60 -21.92
N ARG A 44 25.50 -57.79 -22.47
CA ARG A 44 26.63 -56.88 -22.23
C ARG A 44 26.45 -55.53 -22.93
N LEU A 45 25.92 -55.52 -24.16
CA LEU A 45 25.55 -54.27 -24.84
C LEU A 45 24.45 -53.53 -24.08
N GLY A 46 23.49 -54.26 -23.51
CA GLY A 46 22.43 -53.72 -22.65
C GLY A 46 22.97 -53.03 -21.41
N VAL A 47 23.94 -53.63 -20.72
CA VAL A 47 24.61 -53.00 -19.56
C VAL A 47 25.35 -51.72 -19.97
N LEU A 48 26.05 -51.74 -21.10
CA LEU A 48 26.78 -50.59 -21.60
C LEU A 48 25.81 -49.46 -22.00
N PHE A 49 24.69 -49.81 -22.64
CA PHE A 49 23.60 -48.87 -22.95
C PHE A 49 22.96 -48.28 -21.69
N ALA A 50 22.73 -49.09 -20.65
CA ALA A 50 22.21 -48.62 -19.37
C ALA A 50 23.18 -47.64 -18.68
N LEU A 51 24.49 -47.93 -18.69
CA LEU A 51 25.52 -47.02 -18.20
C LEU A 51 25.53 -45.70 -18.97
N ILE A 52 25.37 -45.75 -20.30
CA ILE A 52 25.25 -44.56 -21.14
C ILE A 52 24.01 -43.75 -20.76
N ALA A 53 22.85 -44.40 -20.61
CA ALA A 53 21.61 -43.72 -20.23
C ALA A 53 21.73 -43.03 -18.86
N ILE A 54 22.40 -43.67 -17.89
CA ILE A 54 22.70 -43.08 -16.58
C ILE A 54 23.64 -41.87 -16.71
N VAL A 55 24.70 -41.97 -17.52
CA VAL A 55 25.66 -40.87 -17.73
C VAL A 55 25.03 -39.69 -18.45
N PHE A 56 24.19 -39.94 -19.46
CA PHE A 56 23.45 -38.89 -20.16
C PHE A 56 22.39 -38.24 -19.28
N ASN A 57 21.97 -38.96 -18.23
CA ASN A 57 21.05 -38.51 -17.20
C ASN A 57 19.94 -37.61 -17.76
N PRO A 58 19.10 -38.12 -18.69
CA PRO A 58 18.17 -37.31 -19.47
C PRO A 58 17.15 -36.62 -18.55
N HIS A 59 17.49 -35.41 -18.15
CA HIS A 59 16.64 -34.55 -17.33
C HIS A 59 16.08 -33.48 -18.25
N GLU A 60 14.77 -33.52 -18.48
CA GLU A 60 14.07 -32.39 -19.08
C GLU A 60 14.10 -31.22 -18.09
N ARG A 61 14.98 -30.24 -18.35
CA ARG A 61 14.94 -28.96 -17.67
C ARG A 61 13.67 -28.21 -18.09
N THR A 62 12.60 -28.39 -17.33
CA THR A 62 11.38 -27.56 -17.44
C THR A 62 11.67 -26.17 -16.84
N GLN A 63 12.35 -25.32 -17.61
CA GLN A 63 12.42 -23.89 -17.28
C GLN A 63 11.06 -23.24 -17.59
N LYS A 64 10.19 -23.17 -16.58
CA LYS A 64 8.96 -22.38 -16.69
C LYS A 64 9.27 -20.91 -16.41
N MET A 65 9.42 -20.13 -17.48
CA MET A 65 9.39 -18.67 -17.38
C MET A 65 8.00 -18.27 -16.87
N SER A 66 7.91 -17.79 -15.63
CA SER A 66 6.67 -17.24 -15.08
C SER A 66 6.68 -15.73 -15.33
N PHE A 67 5.85 -15.28 -16.27
CA PHE A 67 5.62 -13.86 -16.46
C PHE A 67 4.70 -13.37 -15.32
N ARG A 68 5.23 -12.52 -14.44
CA ARG A 68 4.43 -11.87 -13.40
C ARG A 68 4.04 -10.48 -13.90
N PRO A 69 2.75 -10.12 -13.91
CA PRO A 69 2.34 -8.79 -14.30
C PRO A 69 2.93 -7.77 -13.32
N SER A 70 3.28 -6.60 -13.85
CA SER A 70 3.62 -5.43 -13.06
C SER A 70 2.45 -5.04 -12.15
N ARG A 71 2.73 -4.73 -10.89
CA ARG A 71 1.76 -4.37 -9.86
C ARG A 71 1.88 -2.88 -9.51
N VAL A 72 0.75 -2.23 -9.31
CA VAL A 72 0.65 -0.87 -8.79
C VAL A 72 -0.17 -0.92 -7.51
N ALA A 73 0.37 -0.38 -6.43
CA ALA A 73 -0.37 -0.22 -5.19
C ALA A 73 -0.96 1.19 -5.11
N VAL A 74 -2.24 1.30 -4.77
CA VAL A 74 -2.87 2.57 -4.40
C VAL A 74 -3.06 2.53 -2.90
N LEU A 75 -2.42 3.46 -2.21
CA LEU A 75 -2.35 3.54 -0.77
C LEU A 75 -3.19 4.75 -0.34
N VAL A 76 -4.26 4.50 0.43
CA VAL A 76 -5.22 5.52 0.86
C VAL A 76 -5.10 5.76 2.36
N ASP A 77 -4.89 7.02 2.74
CA ASP A 77 -4.81 7.45 4.12
C ASP A 77 -6.19 7.39 4.78
N THR A 78 -6.32 6.65 5.89
CA THR A 78 -7.56 6.54 6.70
C THR A 78 -7.41 7.19 8.07
N SER A 79 -6.51 8.16 8.21
CA SER A 79 -6.38 8.95 9.42
C SER A 79 -7.57 9.90 9.65
N LEU A 80 -7.75 10.36 10.89
CA LEU A 80 -8.82 11.26 11.29
C LEU A 80 -8.81 12.58 10.51
N SER A 81 -7.66 13.04 10.04
CA SER A 81 -7.55 14.28 9.29
C SER A 81 -8.25 14.19 7.92
N MET A 82 -8.50 12.99 7.41
CA MET A 82 -9.25 12.76 6.17
C MET A 82 -10.75 13.03 6.31
N ARG A 83 -11.26 13.21 7.54
CA ARG A 83 -12.63 13.67 7.83
C ARG A 83 -12.84 15.16 7.58
N HIS A 84 -11.76 15.93 7.53
CA HIS A 84 -11.86 17.36 7.30
C HIS A 84 -12.34 17.64 5.87
N PRO A 85 -12.97 18.81 5.63
CA PRO A 85 -13.43 19.19 4.31
C PRO A 85 -12.25 19.31 3.34
N ASN A 86 -12.48 18.84 2.10
CA ASN A 86 -11.48 18.92 1.02
C ASN A 86 -11.32 20.35 0.49
N GLN A 87 -12.40 21.12 0.49
CA GLN A 87 -12.43 22.54 0.09
C GLN A 87 -12.98 23.37 1.23
N LEU A 88 -12.36 24.52 1.50
CA LEU A 88 -12.93 25.50 2.42
C LEU A 88 -14.23 26.04 1.82
N ALA A 89 -15.32 26.04 2.60
CA ALA A 89 -16.56 26.65 2.17
C ALA A 89 -16.32 28.12 1.81
N ALA A 90 -16.75 28.54 0.63
CA ALA A 90 -16.72 29.94 0.24
C ALA A 90 -17.46 30.77 1.30
N THR A 91 -16.91 31.93 1.67
CA THR A 91 -17.42 32.84 2.71
C THR A 91 -18.87 33.31 2.51
N ASN A 92 -19.49 32.98 1.37
CA ASN A 92 -20.84 33.39 0.97
C ASN A 92 -21.90 32.26 1.03
N ALA A 93 -21.61 31.11 1.65
CA ALA A 93 -22.57 30.03 1.78
C ALA A 93 -23.60 30.31 2.90
N SER A 94 -24.78 30.80 2.50
CA SER A 94 -25.88 31.23 3.38
C SER A 94 -26.58 30.10 4.16
N SER A 95 -26.14 28.85 4.06
CA SER A 95 -26.78 27.70 4.72
C SER A 95 -25.76 26.83 5.47
N PRO A 96 -26.01 26.47 6.75
CA PRO A 96 -25.11 25.63 7.56
C PRO A 96 -24.79 24.28 6.91
N ALA A 97 -25.75 23.68 6.20
CA ALA A 97 -25.57 22.42 5.48
C ALA A 97 -24.64 22.54 4.25
N SER A 98 -24.53 23.74 3.66
CA SER A 98 -23.62 24.01 2.54
C SER A 98 -22.20 24.37 2.99
N ARG A 99 -21.96 24.51 4.30
CA ARG A 99 -20.61 24.73 4.87
C ARG A 99 -19.81 23.44 5.03
N ASN A 100 -20.50 22.31 5.10
CA ASN A 100 -19.89 20.98 5.14
C ASN A 100 -19.63 20.53 3.70
N GLY A 101 -18.56 21.07 3.10
CA GLY A 101 -18.05 20.56 1.83
C GLY A 101 -17.67 19.09 1.95
N ALA A 102 -17.63 18.38 0.82
CA ALA A 102 -17.23 16.98 0.76
C ALA A 102 -15.91 16.74 1.52
N SER A 103 -15.86 15.67 2.31
CA SER A 103 -14.66 15.33 3.09
C SER A 103 -13.50 14.97 2.17
N ARG A 104 -12.26 15.05 2.67
CA ARG A 104 -11.08 14.60 1.91
C ARG A 104 -11.20 13.12 1.51
N MET A 105 -11.69 12.29 2.42
CA MET A 105 -11.95 10.87 2.13
C MET A 105 -12.99 10.71 1.01
N GLU A 106 -14.12 11.40 1.10
CA GLU A 106 -15.17 11.36 0.07
C GLU A 106 -14.65 11.79 -1.32
N ALA A 107 -13.72 12.75 -1.37
CA ALA A 107 -13.07 13.14 -2.61
C ALA A 107 -12.18 12.01 -3.19
N VAL A 108 -11.49 11.25 -2.32
CA VAL A 108 -10.71 10.06 -2.73
C VAL A 108 -11.64 8.94 -3.18
N GLU A 109 -12.72 8.66 -2.45
CA GLU A 109 -13.73 7.66 -2.83
C GLU A 109 -14.32 7.97 -4.20
N LYS A 110 -14.72 9.23 -4.43
CA LYS A 110 -15.20 9.69 -5.72
C LYS A 110 -14.15 9.54 -6.82
N LEU A 111 -12.88 9.83 -6.53
CA LEU A 111 -11.79 9.61 -7.46
C LEU A 111 -11.61 8.11 -7.78
N LEU A 112 -11.77 7.21 -6.80
CA LEU A 112 -11.64 5.77 -7.03
C LEU A 112 -12.84 5.18 -7.78
N ALA A 113 -14.05 5.69 -7.54
CA ALA A 113 -15.29 5.21 -8.15
C ALA A 113 -15.52 5.76 -9.57
N ASP A 114 -15.38 7.07 -9.76
CA ASP A 114 -15.81 7.75 -10.99
C ASP A 114 -14.66 7.98 -11.99
N SER A 115 -13.40 8.02 -11.52
CA SER A 115 -12.27 8.40 -12.37
C SER A 115 -11.84 7.30 -13.34
N PRO A 116 -11.37 7.65 -14.56
CA PRO A 116 -10.72 6.70 -15.45
C PRO A 116 -9.36 6.20 -14.92
N LEU A 117 -8.82 6.76 -13.82
CA LEU A 117 -7.50 6.41 -13.27
C LEU A 117 -7.29 4.89 -13.13
N ILE A 118 -8.21 4.20 -12.47
CA ILE A 118 -8.08 2.75 -12.22
C ILE A 118 -8.16 1.98 -13.54
N LYS A 119 -9.05 2.38 -14.46
CA LYS A 119 -9.18 1.75 -15.79
C LYS A 119 -7.91 1.94 -16.63
N ASP A 120 -7.28 3.11 -16.57
CA ASP A 120 -6.03 3.37 -17.29
C ASP A 120 -4.86 2.57 -16.72
N LEU A 121 -4.77 2.43 -15.40
CA LEU A 121 -3.75 1.60 -14.74
C LEU A 121 -3.94 0.11 -15.03
N GLN A 122 -5.19 -0.37 -15.08
CA GLN A 122 -5.54 -1.77 -15.40
C GLN A 122 -5.12 -2.21 -16.80
N LYS A 123 -4.88 -1.29 -17.75
CA LYS A 123 -4.41 -1.63 -19.10
C LYS A 123 -3.06 -2.35 -19.07
N ASN A 124 -2.16 -1.89 -18.20
CA ASN A 124 -0.78 -2.37 -18.15
C ASN A 124 -0.44 -3.15 -16.88
N HIS A 125 -1.12 -2.84 -15.78
CA HIS A 125 -0.77 -3.27 -14.43
C HIS A 125 -1.93 -3.97 -13.70
N GLN A 126 -1.61 -4.79 -12.71
CA GLN A 126 -2.54 -5.22 -11.68
C GLN A 126 -2.58 -4.12 -10.60
N VAL A 127 -3.77 -3.63 -10.24
CA VAL A 127 -3.91 -2.54 -9.26
C VAL A 127 -4.47 -3.08 -7.96
N SER A 128 -3.77 -2.87 -6.87
CA SER A 128 -4.19 -3.30 -5.53
C SER A 128 -4.38 -2.08 -4.63
N ILE A 129 -5.55 -1.98 -4.01
CA ILE A 129 -5.90 -0.90 -3.08
C ILE A 129 -5.56 -1.33 -1.65
N TYR A 130 -4.89 -0.45 -0.93
CA TYR A 130 -4.52 -0.58 0.47
C TYR A 130 -4.97 0.67 1.22
N SER A 131 -5.36 0.52 2.47
CA SER A 131 -5.53 1.64 3.39
C SER A 131 -4.41 1.67 4.42
N PHE A 132 -4.17 2.84 4.99
CA PHE A 132 -3.17 2.98 6.05
C PHE A 132 -3.54 4.05 7.06
N ASP A 133 -3.11 3.80 8.29
CA ASP A 133 -3.14 4.73 9.40
C ASP A 133 -1.88 4.56 10.26
N LYS A 134 -2.01 3.88 11.41
CA LYS A 134 -0.94 3.29 12.19
C LYS A 134 -0.48 1.96 11.59
N THR A 135 -1.38 1.24 10.94
CA THR A 135 -1.13 -0.09 10.36
C THR A 135 -1.47 -0.10 8.88
N LEU A 136 -0.79 -0.95 8.12
CA LEU A 136 -1.13 -1.21 6.73
C LEU A 136 -2.25 -2.24 6.68
N VAL A 137 -3.38 -1.90 6.05
CA VAL A 137 -4.52 -2.79 5.88
C VAL A 137 -4.74 -3.03 4.39
N GLY A 138 -4.72 -4.30 3.98
CA GLY A 138 -5.05 -4.68 2.62
C GLY A 138 -4.45 -6.03 2.21
N PRO A 139 -4.55 -6.39 0.91
CA PRO A 139 -5.23 -5.61 -0.13
C PRO A 139 -6.75 -5.60 0.05
N LEU A 140 -7.36 -4.42 0.12
CA LEU A 140 -8.81 -4.24 0.24
C LEU A 140 -9.54 -4.70 -1.02
N HIS A 141 -8.97 -4.39 -2.17
CA HIS A 141 -9.46 -4.83 -3.47
C HIS A 141 -8.31 -4.97 -4.46
N VAL A 142 -8.38 -6.01 -5.30
CA VAL A 142 -7.36 -6.27 -6.33
C VAL A 142 -8.03 -6.29 -7.70
N PHE A 143 -7.74 -5.26 -8.47
CA PHE A 143 -8.13 -5.16 -9.86
C PHE A 143 -7.12 -5.89 -10.75
N GLN A 144 -7.59 -6.91 -11.45
CA GLN A 144 -6.76 -7.65 -12.40
C GLN A 144 -6.48 -6.81 -13.65
N LYS A 145 -5.35 -7.10 -14.29
CA LYS A 145 -5.00 -6.51 -15.59
C LYS A 145 -6.06 -6.92 -16.62
N GLN A 146 -6.56 -5.96 -17.40
CA GLN A 146 -7.72 -6.16 -18.29
C GLN A 146 -7.50 -7.24 -19.38
N ASN A 147 -6.25 -7.56 -19.71
CA ASN A 147 -5.90 -8.58 -20.70
C ASN A 147 -5.54 -9.95 -20.09
N ALA A 148 -5.67 -10.14 -18.77
CA ALA A 148 -5.23 -11.37 -18.09
C ALA A 148 -6.29 -12.49 -18.09
N THR A 149 -7.51 -12.24 -18.58
CA THR A 149 -8.59 -13.24 -18.58
C THR A 149 -9.47 -13.10 -19.81
N ALA A 150 -9.01 -13.67 -20.92
CA ALA A 150 -9.90 -14.18 -21.97
C ALA A 150 -9.58 -15.63 -22.38
N ASP A 151 -8.41 -16.18 -22.04
CA ASP A 151 -8.09 -17.57 -22.36
C ASP A 151 -7.28 -18.26 -21.26
N THR A 152 -7.70 -19.46 -20.90
CA THR A 152 -7.00 -20.49 -20.11
C THR A 152 -6.95 -20.36 -18.58
N ALA A 153 -8.13 -20.45 -17.94
CA ALA A 153 -8.32 -21.36 -16.80
C ALA A 153 -9.82 -21.49 -16.49
N LYS A 154 -10.44 -22.63 -16.84
CA LYS A 154 -11.67 -23.06 -16.16
C LYS A 154 -11.31 -23.33 -14.69
N PRO A 155 -11.91 -22.65 -13.70
CA PRO A 155 -11.82 -23.10 -12.34
C PRO A 155 -12.90 -24.18 -12.16
N THR A 156 -12.46 -25.44 -12.13
CA THR A 156 -13.23 -26.50 -11.49
C THR A 156 -13.17 -26.24 -10.00
N SER A 157 -14.17 -25.54 -9.48
CA SER A 157 -14.64 -25.53 -8.09
C SER A 157 -15.81 -24.57 -8.04
N GLU A 158 -16.97 -25.11 -7.69
CA GLU A 158 -18.28 -24.46 -7.58
C GLU A 158 -18.35 -23.49 -6.38
N GLU A 159 -17.40 -22.56 -6.29
CA GLU A 159 -17.42 -21.43 -5.35
C GLU A 159 -17.30 -20.10 -6.13
N GLN A 160 -17.82 -20.08 -7.36
CA GLN A 160 -18.04 -18.85 -8.14
C GLN A 160 -19.41 -18.28 -7.78
N ALA A 161 -19.58 -17.94 -6.50
CA ALA A 161 -20.70 -17.17 -6.02
C ALA A 161 -20.27 -15.70 -5.87
N ARG A 162 -20.74 -14.85 -6.80
CA ARG A 162 -20.63 -13.38 -6.86
C ARG A 162 -19.20 -12.83 -6.99
N ILE A 163 -18.87 -12.38 -8.20
CA ILE A 163 -18.12 -11.12 -8.34
C ILE A 163 -19.06 -10.05 -7.78
N PRO A 164 -18.77 -9.35 -6.66
CA PRO A 164 -19.53 -8.17 -6.34
C PRO A 164 -19.16 -7.08 -7.34
N ASP A 165 -20.21 -6.42 -7.82
CA ASP A 165 -20.25 -5.00 -8.16
C ASP A 165 -19.27 -4.16 -7.33
N GLN A 166 -18.86 -3.02 -7.90
CA GLN A 166 -17.99 -1.99 -7.30
C GLN A 166 -17.87 -2.08 -5.76
N PRO A 167 -16.63 -2.21 -5.21
CA PRO A 167 -16.45 -2.29 -3.77
C PRO A 167 -17.07 -1.06 -3.09
N ASP A 168 -17.78 -1.28 -1.98
CA ASP A 168 -18.38 -0.21 -1.20
C ASP A 168 -17.30 0.56 -0.43
N TRP A 169 -16.74 1.57 -1.10
CA TRP A 169 -15.64 2.38 -0.58
C TRP A 169 -15.95 3.03 0.76
N ASN A 170 -17.21 3.43 0.99
CA ASN A 170 -17.66 4.09 2.21
C ASN A 170 -17.52 3.18 3.46
N THR A 171 -17.62 1.87 3.26
CA THR A 171 -17.38 0.89 4.36
C THR A 171 -15.91 0.55 4.53
N LEU A 172 -15.14 0.53 3.44
CA LEU A 172 -13.75 0.07 3.42
C LEU A 172 -12.74 1.17 3.79
N LEU A 173 -13.07 2.44 3.55
CA LEU A 173 -12.17 3.58 3.70
C LEU A 173 -12.59 4.52 4.83
N GLN A 174 -13.08 3.96 5.94
CA GLN A 174 -13.51 4.79 7.06
C GLN A 174 -12.32 5.47 7.76
N PRO A 175 -12.32 6.81 7.88
CA PRO A 175 -11.21 7.55 8.50
C PRO A 175 -11.30 7.49 10.03
N GLN A 176 -10.65 6.49 10.63
CA GLN A 176 -10.65 6.24 12.08
C GLN A 176 -9.25 6.35 12.72
N GLY A 177 -8.18 6.45 11.93
CA GLY A 177 -6.80 6.38 12.39
C GLY A 177 -6.34 7.61 13.17
N LEU A 178 -5.74 7.42 14.34
CA LEU A 178 -5.20 8.52 15.17
C LEU A 178 -3.77 8.95 14.77
N GLU A 179 -3.05 8.07 14.08
CA GLU A 179 -1.66 8.26 13.67
C GLU A 179 -1.54 8.03 12.15
N THR A 180 -0.54 8.68 11.54
CA THR A 180 -0.21 8.55 10.12
C THR A 180 1.26 8.16 9.99
N ARG A 181 1.53 6.85 9.99
CA ARG A 181 2.89 6.25 9.97
C ARG A 181 3.42 6.00 8.56
N LEU A 182 3.25 6.97 7.66
CA LEU A 182 3.48 6.80 6.22
C LEU A 182 4.85 6.20 5.87
N GLY A 183 5.95 6.67 6.47
CA GLY A 183 7.30 6.18 6.14
C GLY A 183 7.53 4.71 6.50
N GLU A 184 7.09 4.29 7.68
CA GLU A 184 7.18 2.89 8.14
C GLU A 184 6.33 1.97 7.27
N LEU A 185 5.10 2.38 6.97
CA LEU A 185 4.12 1.60 6.22
C LEU A 185 4.49 1.51 4.73
N LEU A 186 5.12 2.52 4.16
CA LEU A 186 5.67 2.45 2.80
C LEU A 186 6.75 1.36 2.70
N GLY A 187 7.66 1.32 3.68
CA GLY A 187 8.66 0.27 3.79
C GLY A 187 8.03 -1.12 3.96
N GLN A 188 6.98 -1.23 4.78
CA GLN A 188 6.24 -2.47 4.95
C GLN A 188 5.56 -2.94 3.66
N LEU A 189 4.86 -2.05 2.95
CA LEU A 189 4.19 -2.35 1.69
C LEU A 189 5.16 -2.84 0.61
N MET A 190 6.33 -2.21 0.49
CA MET A 190 7.36 -2.64 -0.46
C MET A 190 7.92 -4.04 -0.14
N ARG A 191 8.06 -4.37 1.15
CA ARG A 191 8.45 -5.72 1.60
C ARG A 191 7.33 -6.74 1.33
N GLU A 192 6.08 -6.38 1.58
CA GLU A 192 4.92 -7.26 1.40
C GLU A 192 4.71 -7.64 -0.08
N ILE A 193 4.89 -6.69 -1.01
CA ILE A 193 4.60 -6.91 -2.44
C ILE A 193 5.74 -7.67 -3.17
N ASN A 194 6.85 -8.02 -2.52
CA ASN A 194 8.02 -8.71 -3.10
C ASN A 194 8.57 -7.99 -4.37
N GLY A 195 9.59 -7.16 -4.12
CA GLY A 195 10.05 -6.00 -4.91
C GLY A 195 10.56 -6.15 -6.35
N SER A 196 10.22 -7.20 -7.11
CA SER A 196 10.46 -7.19 -8.57
C SER A 196 9.22 -6.89 -9.41
N THR A 197 8.02 -7.05 -8.83
CA THR A 197 6.76 -6.84 -9.56
C THR A 197 6.13 -5.48 -9.29
N LEU A 198 6.43 -4.87 -8.14
CA LEU A 198 5.94 -3.55 -7.78
C LEU A 198 6.58 -2.48 -8.67
N SER A 199 5.78 -1.86 -9.53
CA SER A 199 6.24 -0.82 -10.46
C SER A 199 6.05 0.59 -9.90
N GLY A 200 5.04 0.78 -9.06
CA GLY A 200 4.78 2.07 -8.43
C GLY A 200 3.74 2.02 -7.33
N ILE A 201 3.76 3.06 -6.50
CA ILE A 201 2.83 3.28 -5.40
C ILE A 201 2.23 4.68 -5.58
N ILE A 202 0.90 4.75 -5.64
CA ILE A 202 0.14 6.00 -5.61
C ILE A 202 -0.32 6.21 -4.17
N ILE A 203 -0.04 7.36 -3.58
CA ILE A 203 -0.32 7.64 -2.17
C ILE A 203 -1.33 8.78 -2.08
N ALA A 204 -2.56 8.50 -1.67
CA ALA A 204 -3.59 9.50 -1.42
C ALA A 204 -3.59 9.88 0.07
N THR A 205 -3.14 11.09 0.39
CA THR A 205 -2.98 11.58 1.78
C THR A 205 -3.10 13.10 1.82
N ASP A 206 -3.38 13.67 2.98
CA ASP A 206 -3.31 15.12 3.21
C ASP A 206 -1.87 15.62 3.45
N GLY A 207 -0.89 14.72 3.46
CA GLY A 207 0.53 15.02 3.56
C GLY A 207 1.06 15.12 4.99
N ALA A 208 0.21 14.97 6.00
CA ALA A 208 0.64 14.93 7.38
C ALA A 208 1.24 13.55 7.71
N SER A 209 2.46 13.52 8.24
CA SER A 209 3.01 12.34 8.92
C SER A 209 3.44 12.76 10.31
N ASN A 210 2.84 12.14 11.32
CA ASN A 210 3.01 12.52 12.73
C ASN A 210 3.72 11.44 13.56
N ALA A 211 4.03 10.28 12.96
CA ALA A 211 4.65 9.15 13.64
C ALA A 211 5.39 8.24 12.66
N GLY A 212 6.20 7.33 13.18
CA GLY A 212 6.90 6.30 12.40
C GLY A 212 8.28 6.72 11.92
N THR A 213 8.78 5.99 10.92
CA THR A 213 10.08 6.26 10.29
C THR A 213 10.01 7.49 9.40
N ASP A 214 11.14 8.19 9.29
CA ASP A 214 11.29 9.35 8.41
C ASP A 214 10.97 9.03 6.93
N LEU A 215 10.33 10.01 6.27
CA LEU A 215 9.87 9.89 4.89
C LEU A 215 11.02 9.90 3.88
N LEU A 216 12.13 10.59 4.16
CA LEU A 216 13.28 10.60 3.24
C LEU A 216 13.92 9.20 3.18
N SER A 217 14.06 8.54 4.33
CA SER A 217 14.56 7.16 4.40
C SER A 217 13.67 6.19 3.60
N ALA A 218 12.35 6.34 3.70
CA ALA A 218 11.41 5.52 2.94
C ALA A 218 11.46 5.80 1.42
N ASN A 219 11.71 7.05 1.03
CA ASN A 219 11.90 7.45 -0.36
C ASN A 219 13.19 6.87 -0.96
N GLU A 220 14.29 6.84 -0.21
CA GLU A 220 15.54 6.21 -0.63
C GLU A 220 15.35 4.71 -0.88
N ALA A 221 14.68 4.01 0.03
CA ALA A 221 14.35 2.59 -0.14
C ALA A 221 13.48 2.31 -1.39
N ALA A 222 12.53 3.21 -1.69
CA ALA A 222 11.72 3.10 -2.91
C ALA A 222 12.55 3.30 -4.18
N LYS A 223 13.51 4.24 -4.15
CA LYS A 223 14.42 4.51 -5.26
C LYS A 223 15.34 3.32 -5.54
N ASP A 224 15.90 2.71 -4.50
CA ASP A 224 16.73 1.50 -4.61
C ASP A 224 15.96 0.32 -5.21
N SER A 225 14.70 0.19 -4.82
CA SER A 225 13.77 -0.82 -5.33
C SER A 225 13.20 -0.47 -6.72
N LYS A 226 13.59 0.68 -7.31
CA LYS A 226 13.06 1.21 -8.58
C LYS A 226 11.53 1.34 -8.61
N VAL A 227 10.93 1.59 -7.45
CA VAL A 227 9.49 1.79 -7.29
C VAL A 227 9.19 3.28 -7.43
N ARG A 228 8.30 3.63 -8.36
CA ARG A 228 7.86 5.02 -8.53
C ARG A 228 6.84 5.39 -7.45
N LEU A 229 7.15 6.41 -6.65
CA LEU A 229 6.19 7.01 -5.71
C LEU A 229 5.46 8.18 -6.38
N ILE A 230 4.13 8.19 -6.29
CA ILE A 230 3.27 9.27 -6.82
C ILE A 230 2.36 9.76 -5.70
N PRO A 231 2.68 10.87 -5.03
CA PRO A 231 1.80 11.45 -4.03
C PRO A 231 0.62 12.16 -4.71
N LEU A 232 -0.57 11.90 -4.19
CA LEU A 232 -1.81 12.59 -4.49
C LEU A 232 -2.24 13.31 -3.21
N GLY A 233 -1.89 14.60 -3.14
CA GLY A 233 -2.28 15.46 -2.03
C GLY A 233 -3.78 15.78 -2.09
N VAL A 234 -4.48 15.55 -0.98
CA VAL A 234 -5.88 15.96 -0.80
C VAL A 234 -6.01 17.01 0.28
N GLY A 235 -7.00 17.89 0.15
CA GLY A 235 -7.21 19.01 1.05
C GLY A 235 -6.98 20.37 0.41
N SER A 236 -7.25 21.40 1.21
CA SER A 236 -7.12 22.80 0.82
C SER A 236 -5.67 23.26 0.92
N PRO A 237 -5.15 24.03 -0.06
CA PRO A 237 -3.85 24.67 0.06
C PRO A 237 -3.86 25.83 1.07
N VAL A 238 -5.05 26.31 1.44
CA VAL A 238 -5.23 27.34 2.47
C VAL A 238 -5.40 26.66 3.83
N PRO A 239 -4.65 27.08 4.87
CA PRO A 239 -4.76 26.55 6.22
C PRO A 239 -6.19 26.65 6.77
N PRO A 240 -6.69 25.62 7.48
CA PRO A 240 -7.98 25.72 8.14
C PRO A 240 -7.93 26.74 9.27
N ALA A 241 -9.00 27.53 9.39
CA ALA A 241 -9.22 28.40 10.52
C ALA A 241 -9.58 27.56 11.76
N ASN A 242 -8.72 27.56 12.77
CA ASN A 242 -8.94 26.86 14.03
C ASN A 242 -8.75 27.81 15.22
N ILE A 243 -9.62 27.70 16.22
CA ILE A 243 -9.52 28.41 17.49
C ILE A 243 -9.70 27.43 18.62
N GLN A 244 -8.82 27.52 19.61
CA GLN A 244 -8.88 26.69 20.81
C GLN A 244 -8.61 27.52 22.06
N ILE A 245 -9.28 27.13 23.15
CA ILE A 245 -8.91 27.60 24.48
C ILE A 245 -7.83 26.64 24.98
N SER A 246 -6.59 27.11 24.98
CA SER A 246 -5.42 26.31 25.37
C SER A 246 -5.35 26.08 26.88
N LYS A 247 -5.76 27.08 27.68
CA LYS A 247 -5.75 27.01 29.14
C LYS A 247 -6.77 27.96 29.74
N ILE A 248 -7.33 27.59 30.88
CA ILE A 248 -8.12 28.47 31.73
C ILE A 248 -7.43 28.53 33.09
N ILE A 249 -7.22 29.73 33.61
CA ILE A 249 -6.63 30.00 34.91
C ILE A 249 -7.72 30.70 35.72
N ALA A 250 -8.19 30.04 36.77
CA ALA A 250 -9.18 30.58 37.70
C ALA A 250 -8.81 30.15 39.13
N PRO A 251 -9.08 30.98 40.14
CA PRO A 251 -8.94 30.58 41.54
C PRO A 251 -9.93 29.47 41.89
N THR A 252 -9.49 28.50 42.69
CA THR A 252 -10.31 27.35 43.12
C THR A 252 -11.20 27.67 44.31
N ASP A 253 -10.85 28.69 45.08
CA ASP A 253 -11.59 29.13 46.26
C ASP A 253 -11.53 30.66 46.37
N VAL A 254 -12.65 31.28 46.70
CA VAL A 254 -12.83 32.73 46.77
C VAL A 254 -13.76 33.05 47.93
N GLN A 255 -13.46 34.13 48.66
CA GLN A 255 -14.31 34.56 49.77
C GLN A 255 -15.66 35.04 49.23
N PHE A 256 -16.74 34.70 49.92
CA PHE A 256 -18.07 35.19 49.54
C PHE A 256 -18.11 36.72 49.55
N GLY A 257 -18.39 37.31 48.38
CA GLY A 257 -18.46 38.75 48.18
C GLY A 257 -17.22 39.38 47.51
N ASP A 258 -16.13 38.63 47.36
CA ASP A 258 -14.94 39.10 46.64
C ASP A 258 -15.04 38.75 45.15
N GLY A 259 -14.74 39.74 44.30
CA GLY A 259 -14.56 39.54 42.86
C GLY A 259 -13.27 38.75 42.59
N PHE A 260 -13.25 38.01 41.48
CA PHE A 260 -12.08 37.21 41.11
C PHE A 260 -11.89 37.18 39.60
N GLU A 261 -10.64 37.16 39.17
CA GLU A 261 -10.28 37.18 37.76
C GLU A 261 -10.20 35.75 37.19
N ILE A 262 -10.78 35.54 36.01
CA ILE A 262 -10.58 34.34 35.21
C ILE A 262 -9.78 34.71 33.96
N THR A 263 -8.66 34.04 33.73
CA THR A 263 -7.86 34.22 32.52
C THR A 263 -8.00 33.01 31.59
N ALA A 264 -8.46 33.23 30.36
CA ALA A 264 -8.46 32.23 29.30
C ALA A 264 -7.33 32.51 28.32
N ILE A 265 -6.46 31.51 28.09
CA ILE A 265 -5.40 31.57 27.08
C ILE A 265 -5.95 30.98 25.78
N VAL A 266 -6.16 31.83 24.78
CA VAL A 266 -6.72 31.45 23.49
C VAL A 266 -5.62 31.39 22.45
N GLN A 267 -5.68 30.37 21.59
CA GLN A 267 -4.80 30.22 20.44
C GLN A 267 -5.64 30.07 19.19
N ALA A 268 -5.25 30.79 18.14
CA ALA A 268 -5.88 30.70 16.84
C ALA A 268 -4.83 30.44 15.76
N VAL A 269 -5.24 29.70 14.73
CA VAL A 269 -4.44 29.38 13.54
C VAL A 269 -5.30 29.67 12.32
N GLY A 270 -4.72 30.32 11.30
CA GLY A 270 -5.42 30.60 10.04
C GLY A 270 -6.50 31.69 10.17
N MET A 271 -6.38 32.55 11.19
CA MET A 271 -7.29 33.69 11.44
C MET A 271 -6.57 34.99 11.79
N PRO A 272 -5.54 35.40 11.02
CA PRO A 272 -4.79 36.61 11.33
C PRO A 272 -5.69 37.84 11.23
N GLY A 273 -5.68 38.69 12.27
CA GLY A 273 -6.40 39.97 12.28
C GLY A 273 -7.94 39.88 12.23
N LYS A 274 -8.52 38.73 12.62
CA LYS A 274 -9.97 38.60 12.78
C LYS A 274 -10.41 38.99 14.19
N ASN A 275 -11.55 39.66 14.31
CA ASN A 275 -12.22 39.84 15.58
C ASN A 275 -12.96 38.56 15.97
N ILE A 276 -12.72 38.12 17.20
CA ILE A 276 -13.41 36.99 17.82
C ILE A 276 -14.15 37.48 19.06
N THR A 277 -15.32 36.90 19.31
CA THR A 277 -16.11 37.16 20.52
C THR A 277 -15.99 35.94 21.41
N ILE A 278 -15.62 36.14 22.67
CA ILE A 278 -15.49 35.08 23.67
C ILE A 278 -16.41 35.39 24.83
N GLU A 279 -17.18 34.38 25.23
CA GLU A 279 -18.19 34.48 26.28
C GLU A 279 -17.80 33.60 27.47
N LEU A 280 -17.81 34.20 28.65
CA LEU A 280 -17.70 33.48 29.92
C LEU A 280 -19.11 33.08 30.37
N LEU A 281 -19.33 31.78 30.52
CA LEU A 281 -20.63 31.19 30.86
C LEU A 281 -20.61 30.62 32.29
N ARG A 282 -21.64 30.91 33.09
CA ARG A 282 -21.87 30.34 34.42
C ARG A 282 -23.02 29.35 34.38
N LYS A 283 -22.82 28.17 34.96
CA LYS A 283 -23.87 27.16 35.14
C LYS A 283 -24.05 26.84 36.62
N ALA A 284 -25.18 27.23 37.20
CA ALA A 284 -25.52 26.89 38.58
C ALA A 284 -26.04 25.44 38.68
N PRO A 285 -25.84 24.74 39.83
CA PRO A 285 -26.42 23.42 40.04
C PRO A 285 -27.95 23.48 39.99
N GLY A 286 -28.56 22.86 38.98
CA GLY A 286 -30.02 22.83 38.79
C GLY A 286 -30.56 23.67 37.62
N GLU A 287 -29.73 24.49 36.97
CA GLU A 287 -30.07 25.17 35.72
C GLU A 287 -29.76 24.29 34.50
N ALA A 288 -30.70 24.26 33.53
CA ALA A 288 -30.53 23.52 32.28
C ALA A 288 -29.51 24.21 31.36
N ASP A 289 -29.65 25.53 31.21
CA ASP A 289 -28.85 26.34 30.29
C ASP A 289 -27.90 27.29 31.04
N PRO A 290 -26.66 27.46 30.55
CA PRO A 290 -25.70 28.38 31.16
C PRO A 290 -26.10 29.86 30.92
N THR A 291 -25.79 30.73 31.89
CA THR A 291 -25.96 32.19 31.79
C THR A 291 -24.65 32.85 31.37
N VAL A 292 -24.70 33.79 30.41
CA VAL A 292 -23.53 34.60 30.02
C VAL A 292 -23.21 35.58 31.13
N VAL A 293 -22.00 35.51 31.66
CA VAL A 293 -21.46 36.38 32.71
C VAL A 293 -20.82 37.61 32.08
N GLU A 294 -19.91 37.41 31.14
CA GLU A 294 -19.16 38.47 30.48
C GLU A 294 -18.86 38.07 29.02
N THR A 295 -18.89 39.05 28.12
CA THR A 295 -18.54 38.88 26.71
C THR A 295 -17.40 39.83 26.37
N ARG A 296 -16.36 39.31 25.71
CA ARG A 296 -15.18 40.08 25.27
C ARG A 296 -14.94 39.90 23.78
N ASP A 297 -14.85 41.03 23.07
CA ASP A 297 -14.39 41.07 21.70
C ASP A 297 -12.88 41.31 21.68
N VAL A 298 -12.15 40.43 20.99
CA VAL A 298 -10.70 40.46 20.93
C VAL A 298 -10.22 40.33 19.50
N LEU A 299 -9.28 41.18 19.11
CA LEU A 299 -8.61 41.12 17.81
C LEU A 299 -7.47 40.09 17.89
N LEU A 300 -7.52 39.08 17.02
CA LEU A 300 -6.47 38.07 16.96
C LEU A 300 -5.15 38.67 16.42
N PRO A 301 -3.98 38.27 16.98
CA PRO A 301 -2.68 38.66 16.47
C PRO A 301 -2.52 38.33 14.98
N THR A 302 -1.62 39.06 14.30
CA THR A 302 -1.32 38.83 12.88
C THR A 302 -0.39 37.62 12.69
N GLU A 303 0.36 37.22 13.72
CA GLU A 303 1.14 35.99 13.72
C GLU A 303 0.30 34.80 14.21
N ASP A 304 0.35 33.70 13.46
CA ASP A 304 -0.37 32.47 13.81
C ASP A 304 0.17 31.85 15.10
N SER A 305 -0.72 31.21 15.86
CA SER A 305 -0.42 30.40 17.06
C SER A 305 0.15 31.14 18.28
N LEU A 306 0.22 32.47 18.28
CA LEU A 306 0.56 33.21 19.49
C LEU A 306 -0.56 33.06 20.55
N PRO A 307 -0.22 32.66 21.79
CA PRO A 307 -1.18 32.60 22.87
C PRO A 307 -1.62 34.03 23.24
N LEU A 308 -2.93 34.21 23.39
CA LEU A 308 -3.55 35.47 23.79
C LEU A 308 -4.25 35.29 25.13
N ASP A 309 -3.81 36.07 26.12
CA ASP A 309 -4.39 36.05 27.45
C ASP A 309 -5.60 36.99 27.51
N ILE A 310 -6.77 36.41 27.80
CA ILE A 310 -8.03 37.13 27.87
C ILE A 310 -8.54 37.03 29.29
N LYS A 311 -8.72 38.20 29.90
CA LYS A 311 -9.04 38.37 31.32
C LYS A 311 -10.51 38.75 31.46
N PHE A 312 -11.20 38.05 32.36
CA PHE A 312 -12.59 38.27 32.75
C PHE A 312 -12.64 38.63 34.25
N GLU A 313 -13.48 39.58 34.63
CA GLU A 313 -13.57 40.15 35.99
C GLU A 313 -14.96 40.05 36.63
#